data_AF-A0A522HHY5-F1
#
_entry.id   AF-A0A522HHY5-F1
#
_cell.length_a   1.000
_cell.length_b   1.000
_cell.length_c   1.000
_cell.angle_alpha   90.00
_cell.angle_beta   90.00
_cell.angle_gamma   90.00
#
_symmetry.space_group_name_H-M   'P 1'
#
loop_
_entity.id
_entity.type
_entity.pdbx_description
1 polymer ?
#
loop_
_entity_poly.entity_id
_entity_poly.type
_entity_poly.pdbx_seq_one_letter_code
_entity_poly.pdbx_strand_id
1 'polypeptide(L)'
;NLKLDPERAKVAIEENVAQPLNVSLEEALRQMERAYEARIASAIKPKLKDAAGATLLAFGGAGPITACGVAQQLGITEIIVPGLAAVFSAFGIGFSDIAHVYEGALSDISNSGLENRLDGLLTRARRDMFAEGFDLSECLIESTVNYTSDNVDVAYRLNGKVELAAGIKTGRHPRLEVRATKRIPHFSMKALENDRKSAATSTRKRGALELFRLEDMKAGEQGVGPAIIEEEYFTCQVLQGWQFAINDNLDIVLQRRGAQVDGKNTVRSKKK
;
A
#
# COMPACT_ATOMS: atom_id res chain seq x y z
N ASN A 1 9.29 -22.46 15.20
CA ASN A 1 8.03 -22.53 15.98
C ASN A 1 8.21 -21.80 17.31
N LEU A 2 7.68 -20.57 17.42
CA LEU A 2 7.74 -19.75 18.63
C LEU A 2 6.48 -19.99 19.45
N LYS A 3 6.60 -20.45 20.70
CA LYS A 3 5.44 -20.63 21.57
C LYS A 3 5.08 -19.31 22.25
N LEU A 4 3.84 -18.86 22.08
CA LEU A 4 3.30 -17.67 22.74
C LEU A 4 2.60 -18.07 24.05
N ASP A 5 2.73 -17.22 25.07
CA ASP A 5 2.10 -17.40 26.38
C ASP A 5 0.96 -16.37 26.54
N PRO A 6 -0.30 -16.77 26.35
CA PRO A 6 -1.43 -15.86 26.43
C PRO A 6 -1.70 -15.38 27.86
N GLU A 7 -1.36 -16.15 28.90
CA GLU A 7 -1.62 -15.74 30.28
C GLU A 7 -0.68 -14.62 30.70
N ARG A 8 0.60 -14.70 30.30
CA ARG A 8 1.54 -13.59 30.52
C ARG A 8 1.12 -12.31 29.80
N ALA A 9 0.56 -12.41 28.60
CA ALA A 9 0.04 -11.25 27.88
C ALA A 9 -1.17 -10.63 28.60
N LYS A 10 -2.10 -11.45 29.12
CA LYS A 10 -3.24 -10.97 29.91
C LYS A 10 -2.80 -10.21 31.15
N VAL A 11 -1.92 -10.80 31.97
CA VAL A 11 -1.42 -10.16 33.20
C VAL A 11 -0.77 -8.81 32.88
N ALA A 12 0.08 -8.76 31.84
CA ALA A 12 0.72 -7.51 31.44
C ALA A 12 -0.29 -6.42 31.05
N ILE A 13 -1.34 -6.76 30.30
CA ILE A 13 -2.36 -5.80 29.88
C ILE A 13 -3.26 -5.40 31.06
N GLU A 14 -3.61 -6.34 31.93
CA GLU A 14 -4.42 -6.06 33.13
C GLU A 14 -3.72 -5.05 34.04
N GLU A 15 -2.46 -5.31 34.40
CA GLU A 15 -1.71 -4.47 35.33
C GLU A 15 -1.34 -3.10 34.75
N ASN A 16 -1.01 -3.03 33.44
CA ASN A 16 -0.44 -1.82 32.85
C ASN A 16 -1.45 -0.97 32.05
N VAL A 17 -2.62 -1.51 31.73
CA VAL A 17 -3.64 -0.79 30.94
C VAL A 17 -5.00 -0.85 31.61
N ALA A 18 -5.53 -2.04 31.90
CA ALA A 18 -6.91 -2.18 32.38
C ALA A 18 -7.10 -1.58 33.79
N GLN A 19 -6.24 -1.93 34.74
CA GLN A 19 -6.30 -1.43 36.12
C GLN A 19 -6.04 0.09 36.20
N PRO A 20 -5.00 0.67 35.56
CA PRO A 20 -4.78 2.12 35.60
C PRO A 20 -5.92 2.95 34.99
N LEU A 21 -6.60 2.41 33.98
CA LEU A 21 -7.75 3.06 33.34
C LEU A 21 -9.09 2.73 34.03
N ASN A 22 -9.09 1.85 35.03
CA ASN A 22 -10.29 1.36 35.72
C ASN A 22 -11.34 0.78 34.76
N VAL A 23 -10.90 -0.07 33.82
CA VAL A 23 -11.75 -0.78 32.86
C VAL A 23 -11.53 -2.29 32.93
N SER A 24 -12.43 -3.08 32.36
CA SER A 24 -12.22 -4.53 32.24
C SER A 24 -11.10 -4.84 31.24
N LEU A 25 -10.48 -6.03 31.34
CA LEU A 25 -9.49 -6.49 30.37
C LEU A 25 -10.04 -6.47 28.93
N GLU A 26 -11.28 -6.93 28.72
CA GLU A 26 -11.91 -6.91 27.39
C GLU A 26 -12.02 -5.49 26.83
N GLU A 27 -12.41 -4.53 27.68
CA GLU A 27 -12.54 -3.14 27.26
C GLU A 27 -11.17 -2.53 26.97
N ALA A 28 -10.16 -2.82 27.79
CA ALA A 28 -8.78 -2.41 27.53
C ALA A 28 -8.29 -2.93 26.17
N LEU A 29 -8.51 -4.21 25.86
CA LEU A 29 -8.11 -4.81 24.57
C LEU A 29 -8.77 -4.09 23.39
N ARG A 30 -10.09 -3.83 23.45
CA ARG A 30 -10.82 -3.10 22.40
C ARG A 30 -10.31 -1.68 22.23
N GLN A 31 -10.00 -0.99 23.34
CA GLN A 31 -9.46 0.37 23.30
C GLN A 31 -8.03 0.41 22.73
N MET A 32 -7.18 -0.55 23.10
CA MET A 32 -5.83 -0.68 22.56
C MET A 32 -5.85 -0.91 21.04
N GLU A 33 -6.69 -1.82 20.56
CA GLU A 33 -6.88 -2.11 19.13
C GLU A 33 -7.32 -0.84 18.37
N ARG A 34 -8.38 -0.17 18.85
CA ARG A 34 -8.88 1.08 18.25
C ARG A 34 -7.83 2.19 18.24
N ALA A 35 -7.08 2.36 19.33
CA ALA A 35 -6.04 3.38 19.45
C ALA A 35 -4.90 3.12 18.44
N TYR A 36 -4.51 1.87 18.28
CA TYR A 36 -3.49 1.47 17.31
C TYR A 36 -3.95 1.71 15.87
N GLU A 37 -5.16 1.28 15.52
CA GLU A 37 -5.77 1.55 14.21
C GLU A 37 -5.89 3.05 13.92
N ALA A 38 -6.29 3.85 14.91
CA ALA A 38 -6.44 5.30 14.77
C ALA A 38 -5.09 5.97 14.51
N ARG A 39 -4.03 5.49 15.16
CA ARG A 39 -2.68 5.98 14.95
C ARG A 39 -2.19 5.72 13.52
N ILE A 40 -2.50 4.55 12.96
CA ILE A 40 -2.17 4.18 11.58
C ILE A 40 -3.00 5.03 10.60
N ALA A 41 -4.32 5.09 10.79
CA ALA A 41 -5.21 5.86 9.94
C ALA A 41 -4.80 7.35 9.89
N SER A 42 -4.45 7.93 11.05
CA SER A 42 -3.95 9.32 11.14
C SER A 42 -2.67 9.55 10.33
N ALA A 43 -1.78 8.54 10.25
CA ALA A 43 -0.56 8.63 9.44
C ALA A 43 -0.83 8.55 7.92
N ILE A 44 -1.88 7.83 7.52
CA ILE A 44 -2.27 7.65 6.11
C ILE A 44 -3.08 8.85 5.61
N LYS A 45 -3.97 9.39 6.43
CA LYS A 45 -4.98 10.40 6.05
C LYS A 45 -4.43 11.61 5.27
N PRO A 46 -3.28 12.23 5.62
CA PRO A 46 -2.75 13.37 4.86
C PRO A 46 -2.33 13.03 3.42
N LYS A 47 -2.05 11.75 3.15
CA LYS A 47 -1.63 11.24 1.83
C LYS A 47 -2.80 10.71 1.00
N LEU A 48 -3.97 10.54 1.61
CA LEU A 48 -5.16 10.00 0.97
C LEU A 48 -5.95 11.14 0.32
N LYS A 49 -6.05 11.13 -1.01
CA LYS A 49 -6.80 12.16 -1.75
C LYS A 49 -8.32 11.95 -1.66
N ASP A 50 -8.76 10.73 -1.91
CA ASP A 50 -10.16 10.29 -1.83
C ASP A 50 -10.20 8.87 -1.28
N ALA A 51 -11.02 8.65 -0.26
CA ALA A 51 -11.19 7.34 0.35
C ALA A 51 -12.14 6.43 -0.45
N ALA A 52 -13.13 7.00 -1.14
CA ALA A 52 -14.14 6.22 -1.86
C ALA A 52 -13.55 5.50 -3.08
N GLY A 53 -12.56 6.11 -3.72
CA GLY A 53 -11.81 5.52 -4.84
C GLY A 53 -10.52 4.81 -4.46
N ALA A 54 -10.24 4.61 -3.17
CA ALA A 54 -8.98 4.00 -2.72
C ALA A 54 -9.16 2.55 -2.26
N THR A 55 -8.17 1.72 -2.57
CA THR A 55 -8.01 0.36 -2.05
C THR A 55 -6.84 0.34 -1.07
N LEU A 56 -7.03 -0.23 0.12
CA LEU A 56 -5.96 -0.37 1.11
C LEU A 56 -5.16 -1.64 0.82
N LEU A 57 -3.88 -1.51 0.50
CA LEU A 57 -2.97 -2.65 0.40
C LEU A 57 -2.38 -2.95 1.79
N ALA A 58 -2.71 -4.10 2.37
CA ALA A 58 -2.26 -4.51 3.69
C ALA A 58 -1.25 -5.67 3.58
N PHE A 59 0.02 -5.38 3.89
CA PHE A 59 1.13 -6.34 3.83
C PHE A 59 1.99 -6.28 5.10
N GLY A 60 3.00 -7.14 5.17
CA GLY A 60 3.77 -7.44 6.38
C GLY A 60 3.02 -8.39 7.33
N GLY A 61 3.71 -8.96 8.32
CA GLY A 61 3.13 -9.98 9.20
C GLY A 61 1.93 -9.49 10.05
N ALA A 62 1.95 -8.22 10.45
CA ALA A 62 0.93 -7.61 11.31
C ALA A 62 -0.01 -6.63 10.56
N GLY A 63 0.19 -6.41 9.26
CA GLY A 63 -0.68 -5.52 8.49
C GLY A 63 -2.12 -6.03 8.38
N PRO A 64 -2.31 -7.30 7.96
CA PRO A 64 -3.66 -7.86 7.75
C PRO A 64 -4.52 -7.98 9.01
N ILE A 65 -3.92 -8.01 10.21
CA ILE A 65 -4.69 -8.21 11.46
C ILE A 65 -5.49 -6.95 11.83
N THR A 66 -5.03 -5.74 11.48
CA THR A 66 -5.72 -4.48 11.81
C THR A 66 -6.34 -3.77 10.61
N ALA A 67 -6.18 -4.35 9.41
CA ALA A 67 -6.52 -3.70 8.16
C ALA A 67 -7.99 -3.27 8.06
N CYS A 68 -8.93 -4.12 8.50
CA CYS A 68 -10.36 -3.80 8.49
C CYS A 68 -10.69 -2.57 9.34
N GLY A 69 -10.13 -2.44 10.54
CA GLY A 69 -10.40 -1.30 11.41
C GLY A 69 -9.72 -0.02 10.92
N VAL A 70 -8.48 -0.11 10.43
CA VAL A 70 -7.81 1.02 9.75
C VAL A 70 -8.63 1.51 8.56
N ALA A 71 -9.11 0.59 7.70
CA ALA A 71 -9.93 0.95 6.55
C ALA A 71 -11.25 1.61 6.97
N GLN A 72 -11.92 1.12 8.01
CA GLN A 72 -13.13 1.74 8.56
C GLN A 72 -12.89 3.18 9.01
N GLN A 73 -11.76 3.47 9.66
CA GLN A 73 -11.42 4.83 10.10
C GLN A 73 -11.08 5.78 8.95
N LEU A 74 -10.56 5.24 7.84
CA LEU A 74 -10.25 5.99 6.63
C LEU A 74 -11.45 6.15 5.68
N GLY A 75 -12.54 5.41 5.90
CA GLY A 75 -13.66 5.34 4.96
C GLY A 75 -13.38 4.51 3.71
N ILE A 76 -12.33 3.69 3.74
CA ILE A 76 -11.97 2.77 2.66
C ILE A 76 -12.85 1.52 2.76
N THR A 77 -13.34 1.05 1.62
CA THR A 77 -14.28 -0.10 1.56
C THR A 77 -13.68 -1.36 0.96
N GLU A 78 -12.47 -1.28 0.40
CA GLU A 78 -11.76 -2.39 -0.20
C GLU A 78 -10.33 -2.51 0.35
N ILE A 79 -9.93 -3.73 0.66
CA ILE A 79 -8.58 -4.07 1.13
C ILE A 79 -8.07 -5.23 0.29
N ILE A 80 -6.81 -5.17 -0.11
CA ILE A 80 -6.09 -6.31 -0.68
C ILE A 80 -5.00 -6.71 0.30
N VAL A 81 -5.03 -7.97 0.71
CA VAL A 81 -3.92 -8.62 1.43
C VAL A 81 -3.24 -9.56 0.44
N PRO A 82 -2.02 -9.24 -0.03
CA PRO A 82 -1.32 -10.11 -0.96
C PRO A 82 -1.10 -11.51 -0.38
N GLY A 83 -1.18 -12.56 -1.19
CA GLY A 83 -0.86 -13.92 -0.74
C GLY A 83 0.57 -14.02 -0.17
N LEU A 84 1.48 -13.18 -0.68
CA LEU A 84 2.86 -13.02 -0.21
C LEU A 84 3.03 -11.86 0.79
N ALA A 85 1.98 -11.47 1.53
CA ALA A 85 1.97 -10.28 2.39
C ALA A 85 3.19 -10.20 3.32
N ALA A 86 3.58 -11.29 3.98
CA ALA A 86 4.69 -11.30 4.93
C ALA A 86 6.05 -10.97 4.30
N VAL A 87 6.24 -11.28 3.02
CA VAL A 87 7.50 -11.07 2.28
C VAL A 87 7.34 -10.07 1.13
N PHE A 88 6.28 -9.26 1.16
CA PHE A 88 5.90 -8.41 0.04
C PHE A 88 6.98 -7.37 -0.34
N SER A 89 7.79 -6.92 0.63
CA SER A 89 8.94 -6.04 0.34
C SER A 89 10.02 -6.74 -0.48
N ALA A 90 10.36 -8.00 -0.16
CA ALA A 90 11.31 -8.79 -0.92
C ALA A 90 10.75 -9.14 -2.30
N PHE A 91 9.46 -9.44 -2.36
CA PHE A 91 8.73 -9.62 -3.62
C PHE A 91 8.84 -8.36 -4.50
N GLY A 92 8.61 -7.17 -3.95
CA GLY A 92 8.75 -5.91 -4.69
C GLY A 92 10.15 -5.64 -5.24
N ILE A 93 11.20 -6.05 -4.52
CA ILE A 93 12.59 -5.98 -5.03
C ILE A 93 12.75 -6.88 -6.27
N GLY A 94 12.13 -8.06 -6.30
CA GLY A 94 12.14 -8.93 -7.47
C GLY A 94 11.42 -8.37 -8.71
N PHE A 95 10.60 -7.34 -8.55
CA PHE A 95 9.92 -6.60 -9.63
C PHE A 95 10.58 -5.27 -9.95
N SER A 96 11.69 -4.94 -9.30
CA SER A 96 12.35 -3.66 -9.49
C SER A 96 13.31 -3.74 -10.67
N ASP A 97 13.15 -2.80 -11.60
CA ASP A 97 14.15 -2.54 -12.64
C ASP A 97 15.47 -2.07 -12.02
N ILE A 98 16.56 -2.27 -12.75
CA ILE A 98 17.86 -1.71 -12.37
C ILE A 98 17.83 -0.23 -12.75
N ALA A 99 17.94 0.66 -11.76
CA ALA A 99 17.88 2.09 -11.98
C ALA A 99 18.94 2.85 -11.20
N HIS A 100 19.59 3.79 -11.87
CA HIS A 100 20.48 4.77 -11.25
C HIS A 100 19.90 6.16 -11.43
N VAL A 101 20.01 6.98 -10.38
CA VAL A 101 19.56 8.37 -10.37
C VAL A 101 20.76 9.27 -10.11
N TYR A 102 20.96 10.23 -11.00
CA TYR A 102 22.07 11.16 -11.01
C TYR A 102 21.56 12.57 -10.91
N GLU A 103 21.99 13.29 -9.88
CA GLU A 103 21.60 14.70 -9.70
C GLU A 103 22.80 15.63 -9.79
N GLY A 104 22.53 16.87 -10.20
CA GLY A 104 23.48 17.97 -10.14
C GLY A 104 22.81 19.33 -10.21
N ALA A 105 23.33 20.31 -9.46
CA ALA A 105 22.86 21.70 -9.52
C ALA A 105 22.99 22.26 -10.95
N LEU A 106 22.00 23.01 -11.41
CA LEU A 106 22.02 23.70 -12.70
C LEU A 106 22.46 25.15 -12.47
N SER A 107 23.78 25.36 -12.40
CA SER A 107 24.37 26.66 -12.09
C SER A 107 24.27 27.67 -13.25
N ASP A 108 24.32 27.18 -14.49
CA ASP A 108 24.07 27.95 -15.71
C ASP A 108 22.64 27.68 -16.18
N ILE A 109 21.76 28.67 -16.02
CA ILE A 109 20.33 28.58 -16.34
C ILE A 109 20.11 29.01 -17.80
N SER A 110 20.77 28.29 -18.71
CA SER A 110 20.64 28.43 -20.16
C SER A 110 20.46 27.05 -20.81
N ASN A 111 20.03 27.01 -22.07
CA ASN A 111 19.91 25.73 -22.78
C ASN A 111 21.29 25.05 -22.91
N SER A 112 22.36 25.82 -23.16
CA SER A 112 23.74 25.28 -23.17
C SER A 112 24.17 24.77 -21.80
N GLY A 113 23.83 25.47 -20.72
CA GLY A 113 24.09 25.00 -19.36
C GLY A 113 23.37 23.70 -19.05
N LEU A 114 22.13 23.57 -19.51
CA LEU A 114 21.32 22.35 -19.40
C LEU A 114 21.93 21.21 -20.22
N GLU A 115 22.32 21.46 -21.48
CA GLU A 115 22.98 20.48 -22.36
C GLU A 115 24.28 19.96 -21.72
N ASN A 116 25.16 20.87 -21.30
CA ASN A 116 26.42 20.52 -20.65
C ASN A 116 26.20 19.70 -19.36
N ARG A 117 25.18 20.09 -18.57
CA ARG A 117 24.87 19.36 -17.35
C ARG A 117 24.30 17.97 -17.64
N LEU A 118 23.41 17.88 -18.62
CA LEU A 118 22.82 16.62 -19.06
C LEU A 118 23.91 15.66 -19.58
N ASP A 119 24.83 16.13 -20.42
CA ASP A 119 25.94 15.32 -20.94
C ASP A 119 26.84 14.79 -19.82
N GLY A 120 27.17 15.62 -18.84
CA GLY A 120 27.93 15.20 -17.66
C GLY A 120 27.21 14.12 -16.84
N LEU A 121 25.90 14.23 -16.65
CA LEU A 121 25.11 13.21 -15.93
C LEU A 121 24.99 11.93 -16.75
N LEU A 122 24.76 12.02 -18.06
CA LEU A 122 24.69 10.86 -18.96
C LEU A 122 26.03 10.13 -19.09
N THR A 123 27.15 10.83 -19.00
CA THR A 123 28.48 10.21 -18.95
C THR A 123 28.63 9.33 -17.70
N ARG A 124 28.17 9.80 -16.53
CA ARG A 124 28.15 8.99 -15.31
C ARG A 124 27.23 7.78 -15.46
N ALA A 125 26.01 8.01 -15.94
CA ALA A 125 25.03 6.95 -16.19
C ALA A 125 25.58 5.87 -17.11
N ARG A 126 26.21 6.26 -18.23
CA ARG A 126 26.84 5.33 -19.18
C ARG A 126 27.90 4.48 -18.50
N ARG A 127 28.78 5.10 -17.72
CA ARG A 127 29.86 4.40 -17.03
C ARG A 127 29.32 3.34 -16.06
N ASP A 128 28.39 3.73 -15.20
CA ASP A 128 27.92 2.85 -14.13
C ASP A 128 26.99 1.75 -14.67
N MET A 129 26.08 2.08 -15.60
CA MET A 129 25.26 1.06 -16.28
C MET A 129 26.13 0.05 -17.04
N PHE A 130 27.19 0.51 -17.71
CA PHE A 130 28.12 -0.38 -18.41
C PHE A 130 28.90 -1.28 -17.44
N ALA A 131 29.28 -0.76 -16.26
CA ALA A 131 29.89 -1.58 -15.21
C ALA A 131 28.94 -2.67 -14.67
N GLU A 132 27.63 -2.46 -14.77
CA GLU A 132 26.59 -3.46 -14.47
C GLU A 132 26.23 -4.34 -15.67
N GLY A 133 26.88 -4.15 -16.82
CA GLY A 133 26.75 -4.99 -18.01
C GLY A 133 25.68 -4.54 -19.01
N PHE A 134 25.23 -3.29 -18.94
CA PHE A 134 24.21 -2.74 -19.85
C PHE A 134 24.70 -1.51 -20.59
N ASP A 135 24.49 -1.48 -21.91
CA ASP A 135 24.70 -0.26 -22.67
C ASP A 135 23.59 0.75 -22.37
N LEU A 136 23.95 2.04 -22.33
CA LEU A 136 22.97 3.09 -22.05
C LEU A 136 21.83 3.14 -23.08
N SER A 137 22.08 2.68 -24.32
CA SER A 137 21.05 2.56 -25.36
C SER A 137 19.99 1.50 -25.06
N GLU A 138 20.26 0.57 -24.14
CA GLU A 138 19.29 -0.42 -23.66
C GLU A 138 18.46 0.09 -22.48
N CYS A 139 18.75 1.30 -22.00
CA CYS A 139 18.12 1.90 -20.85
C CYS A 139 17.05 2.92 -21.27
N LEU A 140 15.96 3.00 -20.51
CA LEU A 140 15.06 4.14 -20.53
C LEU A 140 15.73 5.31 -19.79
N ILE A 141 15.88 6.43 -20.49
CA ILE A 141 16.45 7.65 -19.92
C ILE A 141 15.35 8.67 -19.69
N GLU A 142 15.22 9.11 -18.45
CA GLU A 142 14.31 10.17 -18.04
C GLU A 142 15.12 11.32 -17.43
N SER A 143 14.81 12.55 -17.82
CA SER A 143 15.48 13.74 -17.28
C SER A 143 14.44 14.71 -16.73
N THR A 144 14.67 15.19 -15.51
CA THR A 144 13.76 16.07 -14.78
C THR A 144 14.55 17.26 -14.21
N VAL A 145 14.04 18.47 -14.38
CA VAL A 145 14.56 19.65 -13.69
C VAL A 145 13.69 19.91 -12.46
N ASN A 146 14.28 19.80 -11.28
CA ASN A 146 13.65 20.08 -10.00
C ASN A 146 14.04 21.49 -9.54
N TYR A 147 13.08 22.32 -9.14
CA TYR A 147 13.32 23.68 -8.65
C TYR A 147 12.21 24.12 -7.69
N THR A 148 12.48 25.13 -6.87
CA THR A 148 11.46 25.68 -5.96
C THR A 148 10.88 26.98 -6.54
N SER A 149 9.56 27.04 -6.69
CA SER A 149 8.80 28.24 -7.08
C SER A 149 7.75 28.53 -6.02
N ASP A 150 7.66 29.76 -5.52
CA ASP A 150 6.68 30.15 -4.50
C ASP A 150 6.62 29.23 -3.25
N ASN A 151 7.79 28.74 -2.83
CA ASN A 151 7.98 27.77 -1.74
C ASN A 151 7.35 26.38 -2.01
N VAL A 152 7.05 26.08 -3.26
CA VAL A 152 6.60 24.77 -3.73
C VAL A 152 7.70 24.14 -4.58
N ASP A 153 8.02 22.88 -4.32
CA ASP A 153 8.92 22.11 -5.16
C ASP A 153 8.21 21.68 -6.43
N VAL A 154 8.82 22.00 -7.57
CA VAL A 154 8.31 21.74 -8.92
C VAL A 154 9.27 20.79 -9.63
N ALA A 155 8.71 19.76 -10.25
CA ALA A 155 9.43 18.80 -11.09
C ALA A 155 8.99 18.96 -12.55
N TYR A 156 9.90 19.40 -13.42
CA TYR A 156 9.65 19.57 -14.85
C TYR A 156 10.37 18.48 -15.66
N ARG A 157 9.59 17.58 -16.30
CA ARG A 157 10.14 16.53 -17.16
C ARG A 157 10.53 17.08 -18.53
N LEU A 158 11.74 16.77 -18.97
CA LEU A 158 12.30 17.27 -20.23
C LEU A 158 11.77 16.51 -21.47
N ASN A 159 11.23 15.29 -21.32
CA ASN A 159 10.67 14.48 -22.42
C ASN A 159 11.60 14.40 -23.68
N GLY A 160 12.91 14.30 -23.47
CA GLY A 160 13.91 14.26 -24.55
C GLY A 160 14.22 15.61 -25.21
N LYS A 161 13.63 16.72 -24.74
CA LYS A 161 13.96 18.08 -25.19
C LYS A 161 15.00 18.71 -24.27
N VAL A 162 15.97 19.42 -24.85
CA VAL A 162 16.91 20.23 -24.05
C VAL A 162 16.52 21.69 -24.11
N GLU A 163 15.35 21.98 -23.53
CA GLU A 163 14.79 23.34 -23.52
C GLU A 163 14.28 23.68 -22.13
N LEU A 164 14.79 24.78 -21.57
CA LEU A 164 14.32 25.29 -20.29
C LEU A 164 12.98 26.00 -20.44
N ALA A 165 11.94 25.44 -19.82
CA ALA A 165 10.66 26.13 -19.65
C ALA A 165 10.85 27.45 -18.87
N ALA A 166 10.04 28.46 -19.18
CA ALA A 166 10.13 29.80 -18.60
C ALA A 166 10.11 29.78 -17.06
N GLY A 167 9.30 28.91 -16.45
CA GLY A 167 9.20 28.78 -14.99
C GLY A 167 10.48 28.29 -14.30
N ILE A 168 11.37 27.60 -15.02
CA ILE A 168 12.66 27.15 -14.47
C ILE A 168 13.62 28.33 -14.32
N LYS A 169 13.56 29.30 -15.25
CA LYS A 169 14.48 30.45 -15.28
C LYS A 169 14.35 31.36 -14.06
N THR A 170 13.17 31.38 -13.44
CA THR A 170 12.87 32.17 -12.24
C THR A 170 12.86 31.33 -10.97
N GLY A 171 13.07 30.01 -11.08
CA GLY A 171 13.06 29.07 -9.96
C GLY A 171 14.31 29.18 -9.08
N ARG A 172 14.16 28.88 -7.79
CA ARG A 172 15.31 28.78 -6.87
C ARG A 172 15.91 27.38 -6.89
N HIS A 173 17.23 27.32 -6.79
CA HIS A 173 18.02 26.08 -6.69
C HIS A 173 17.69 25.01 -7.75
N PRO A 174 17.68 25.35 -9.06
CA PRO A 174 17.39 24.36 -10.08
C PRO A 174 18.43 23.24 -10.03
N ARG A 175 17.98 21.99 -10.08
CA ARG A 175 18.78 20.77 -10.17
C ARG A 175 18.30 19.94 -11.34
N LEU A 176 19.23 19.41 -12.13
CA LEU A 176 18.93 18.40 -13.13
C LEU A 176 19.11 17.02 -12.50
N GLU A 177 18.09 16.19 -12.65
CA GLU A 177 18.07 14.77 -12.34
C GLU A 177 18.01 13.98 -13.64
N VAL A 178 18.84 12.95 -13.77
CA VAL A 178 18.79 11.96 -14.84
C VAL A 178 18.62 10.60 -14.21
N ARG A 179 17.58 9.88 -14.63
CA ARG A 179 17.33 8.49 -14.26
C ARG A 179 17.60 7.60 -15.47
N ALA A 180 18.52 6.65 -15.32
CA ALA A 180 18.74 5.59 -16.28
C ALA A 180 18.15 4.29 -15.73
N THR A 181 17.24 3.66 -16.48
CA THR A 181 16.53 2.45 -16.03
C THR A 181 16.70 1.34 -17.07
N LYS A 182 17.36 0.25 -16.72
CA LYS A 182 17.36 -0.99 -17.50
C LYS A 182 16.18 -1.85 -17.07
N ARG A 183 15.26 -2.09 -18.01
CA ARG A 183 14.16 -3.01 -17.75
C ARG A 183 14.65 -4.45 -17.69
N ILE A 184 14.24 -5.17 -16.66
CA ILE A 184 14.51 -6.60 -16.54
C ILE A 184 13.21 -7.41 -16.74
N PRO A 185 13.29 -8.68 -17.15
CA PRO A 185 12.11 -9.52 -17.21
C PRO A 185 11.46 -9.64 -15.83
N HIS A 186 10.19 -9.24 -15.72
CA HIS A 186 9.42 -9.35 -14.49
C HIS A 186 8.50 -10.58 -14.53
N PHE A 187 8.20 -11.12 -13.34
CA PHE A 187 7.10 -12.06 -13.20
C PHE A 187 5.78 -11.37 -13.57
N SER A 188 4.90 -12.10 -14.25
CA SER A 188 3.56 -11.61 -14.57
C SER A 188 2.55 -12.23 -13.64
N MET A 189 1.80 -11.39 -12.94
CA MET A 189 0.64 -11.84 -12.16
C MET A 189 -0.43 -12.35 -13.11
N LYS A 190 -1.23 -13.32 -12.67
CA LYS A 190 -2.35 -13.81 -13.46
C LYS A 190 -3.38 -12.71 -13.60
N ALA A 191 -4.00 -12.65 -14.79
CA ALA A 191 -5.22 -11.90 -14.96
C ALA A 191 -6.29 -12.45 -14.00
N LEU A 192 -7.05 -11.55 -13.39
CA LEU A 192 -8.18 -11.93 -12.52
C LEU A 192 -9.33 -12.32 -13.44
N GLU A 193 -9.47 -13.62 -13.68
CA GLU A 193 -10.40 -14.20 -14.67
C GLU A 193 -11.54 -14.97 -13.99
N ASN A 194 -11.37 -15.36 -12.73
CA ASN A 194 -12.23 -16.34 -12.11
C ASN A 194 -13.50 -15.71 -11.50
N ASP A 195 -14.59 -15.76 -12.25
CA ASP A 195 -15.93 -15.38 -11.80
C ASP A 195 -16.63 -16.45 -10.94
N ARG A 196 -16.03 -17.64 -10.80
CA ARG A 196 -16.64 -18.73 -10.02
C ARG A 196 -16.52 -18.45 -8.53
N LYS A 197 -17.67 -18.32 -7.87
CA LYS A 197 -17.77 -18.10 -6.44
C LYS A 197 -18.16 -19.39 -5.74
N SER A 198 -17.38 -19.79 -4.75
CA SER A 198 -17.71 -20.94 -3.88
C SER A 198 -17.47 -20.57 -2.42
N ALA A 199 -18.17 -21.23 -1.50
CA ALA A 199 -17.99 -20.95 -0.08
C ALA A 199 -16.66 -21.56 0.40
N ALA A 200 -15.83 -20.76 1.07
CA ALA A 200 -14.64 -21.27 1.75
C ALA A 200 -15.04 -22.22 2.88
N THR A 201 -14.23 -23.25 3.11
CA THR A 201 -14.46 -24.22 4.21
C THR A 201 -13.58 -23.87 5.39
N SER A 202 -14.18 -23.60 6.55
CA SER A 202 -13.44 -23.31 7.78
C SER A 202 -12.68 -24.54 8.25
N THR A 203 -11.42 -24.38 8.66
CA THR A 203 -10.61 -25.45 9.27
C THR A 203 -10.97 -25.64 10.74
N ARG A 204 -11.35 -24.56 11.44
CA ARG A 204 -11.78 -24.58 12.84
C ARG A 204 -12.85 -23.53 13.12
N LYS A 205 -13.56 -23.69 14.23
CA LYS A 205 -14.52 -22.70 14.75
C LYS A 205 -14.32 -22.47 16.24
N ARG A 206 -14.51 -21.23 16.68
CA ARG A 206 -14.53 -20.85 18.11
C ARG A 206 -15.70 -19.90 18.37
N GLY A 207 -16.81 -20.45 18.87
CA GLY A 207 -18.06 -19.69 18.97
C GLY A 207 -18.54 -19.25 17.58
N ALA A 208 -18.75 -17.95 17.39
CA ALA A 208 -19.13 -17.37 16.11
C ALA A 208 -17.94 -17.11 15.16
N LEU A 209 -16.70 -17.28 15.64
CA LEU A 209 -15.49 -17.02 14.85
C LEU A 209 -15.14 -18.24 13.99
N GLU A 210 -15.11 -18.06 12.67
CA GLU A 210 -14.61 -19.07 11.72
C GLU A 210 -13.11 -18.85 11.46
N LEU A 211 -12.35 -19.95 11.46
CA LEU A 211 -10.92 -19.93 11.17
C LEU A 211 -10.67 -20.68 9.87
N PHE A 212 -9.90 -20.06 8.98
CA PHE A 212 -9.49 -20.59 7.69
C PHE A 212 -7.97 -20.65 7.63
N ARG A 213 -7.44 -21.51 6.76
CA ARG A 213 -6.02 -21.54 6.42
C ARG A 213 -5.86 -21.16 4.96
N LEU A 214 -5.08 -20.12 4.68
CA LEU A 214 -4.94 -19.63 3.32
C LEU A 214 -4.36 -20.70 2.39
N GLU A 215 -3.45 -21.56 2.88
CA GLU A 215 -2.85 -22.64 2.09
C GLU A 215 -3.87 -23.70 1.60
N ASP A 216 -5.00 -23.84 2.28
CA ASP A 216 -6.06 -24.80 1.95
C ASP A 216 -7.11 -24.20 0.99
N MET A 217 -7.07 -22.89 0.79
CA MET A 217 -8.07 -22.14 0.03
C MET A 217 -7.74 -22.04 -1.45
N LYS A 218 -8.77 -21.83 -2.28
CA LYS A 218 -8.66 -21.74 -3.74
C LYS A 218 -9.19 -20.43 -4.27
N ALA A 219 -8.68 -20.01 -5.42
CA ALA A 219 -9.22 -18.88 -6.16
C ALA A 219 -10.74 -19.04 -6.38
N GLY A 220 -11.50 -17.98 -6.08
CA GLY A 220 -12.96 -17.94 -6.12
C GLY A 220 -13.64 -18.32 -4.81
N GLU A 221 -12.92 -18.83 -3.81
CA GLU A 221 -13.50 -19.10 -2.50
C GLU A 221 -13.74 -17.81 -1.71
N GLN A 222 -14.90 -17.72 -1.06
CA GLN A 222 -15.36 -16.52 -0.36
C GLN A 222 -16.01 -16.85 0.99
N GLY A 223 -16.05 -15.86 1.87
CA GLY A 223 -16.67 -15.97 3.19
C GLY A 223 -16.98 -14.61 3.80
N VAL A 224 -17.45 -14.61 5.04
CA VAL A 224 -17.88 -13.40 5.75
C VAL A 224 -17.26 -13.34 7.14
N GLY A 225 -17.04 -12.12 7.62
CA GLY A 225 -16.67 -11.90 9.01
C GLY A 225 -17.85 -12.10 9.96
N PRO A 226 -17.59 -12.38 11.25
CA PRO A 226 -16.28 -12.43 11.88
C PRO A 226 -15.50 -13.71 11.55
N ALA A 227 -14.28 -13.55 11.02
CA ALA A 227 -13.41 -14.66 10.66
C ALA A 227 -11.92 -14.32 10.86
N ILE A 228 -11.10 -15.35 11.00
CA ILE A 228 -9.64 -15.27 10.92
C ILE A 228 -9.17 -16.14 9.76
N ILE A 229 -8.31 -15.59 8.92
CA ILE A 229 -7.58 -16.35 7.90
C ILE A 229 -6.13 -16.42 8.36
N GLU A 230 -5.69 -17.63 8.71
CA GLU A 230 -4.34 -17.94 9.14
C GLU A 230 -3.47 -18.24 7.92
N GLU A 231 -2.25 -17.71 7.91
CA GLU A 231 -1.16 -18.09 7.02
C GLU A 231 0.08 -18.33 7.90
N GLU A 232 1.11 -19.00 7.40
CA GLU A 232 2.30 -19.33 8.19
C GLU A 232 2.98 -18.08 8.79
N TYR A 233 2.95 -16.95 8.09
CA TYR A 233 3.71 -15.75 8.44
C TYR A 233 2.86 -14.50 8.73
N PHE A 234 1.55 -14.58 8.55
CA PHE A 234 0.64 -13.51 8.91
C PHE A 234 -0.72 -14.02 9.37
N THR A 235 -1.49 -13.14 10.00
CA THR A 235 -2.88 -13.42 10.38
C THR A 235 -3.76 -12.30 9.87
N CYS A 236 -4.77 -12.64 9.08
CA CYS A 236 -5.75 -11.69 8.55
C CYS A 236 -7.04 -11.77 9.36
N GLN A 237 -7.50 -10.64 9.89
CA GLN A 237 -8.75 -10.55 10.62
C GLN A 237 -9.83 -9.97 9.71
N VAL A 238 -10.94 -10.68 9.58
CA VAL A 238 -12.12 -10.21 8.84
C VAL A 238 -13.17 -9.80 9.86
N LEU A 239 -13.32 -8.49 10.07
CA LEU A 239 -14.28 -7.96 11.04
C LEU A 239 -15.73 -8.22 10.62
N GLN A 240 -16.64 -8.20 11.58
CA GLN A 240 -18.08 -8.24 11.30
C GLN A 240 -18.47 -7.12 10.30
N GLY A 241 -19.32 -7.47 9.33
CA GLY A 241 -19.71 -6.54 8.26
C GLY A 241 -18.74 -6.49 7.08
N TRP A 242 -17.61 -7.20 7.14
CA TRP A 242 -16.73 -7.44 6.01
C TRP A 242 -16.97 -8.82 5.40
N GLN A 243 -16.64 -8.96 4.13
CA GLN A 243 -16.55 -10.23 3.43
C GLN A 243 -15.17 -10.37 2.79
N PHE A 244 -14.77 -11.59 2.49
CA PHE A 244 -13.52 -11.87 1.81
C PHE A 244 -13.75 -12.76 0.57
N ALA A 245 -12.85 -12.65 -0.40
CA ALA A 245 -12.72 -13.57 -1.52
C ALA A 245 -11.24 -13.79 -1.85
N ILE A 246 -10.88 -14.99 -2.29
CA ILE A 246 -9.53 -15.33 -2.75
C ILE A 246 -9.47 -15.14 -4.27
N ASN A 247 -8.54 -14.33 -4.75
CA ASN A 247 -8.37 -14.08 -6.18
C ASN A 247 -7.44 -15.12 -6.85
N ASP A 248 -7.21 -15.01 -8.17
CA ASP A 248 -6.37 -15.95 -8.94
C ASP A 248 -4.88 -15.91 -8.59
N ASN A 249 -4.44 -14.85 -7.90
CA ASN A 249 -3.11 -14.68 -7.36
C ASN A 249 -3.01 -15.10 -5.88
N LEU A 250 -4.09 -15.68 -5.32
CA LEU A 250 -4.23 -16.07 -3.92
C LEU A 250 -4.16 -14.89 -2.93
N ASP A 251 -4.45 -13.68 -3.39
CA ASP A 251 -4.65 -12.54 -2.50
C ASP A 251 -6.02 -12.64 -1.83
N ILE A 252 -6.10 -12.17 -0.59
CA ILE A 252 -7.36 -12.01 0.13
C ILE A 252 -7.89 -10.61 -0.19
N VAL A 253 -9.02 -10.55 -0.91
CA VAL A 253 -9.74 -9.31 -1.19
C VAL A 253 -10.84 -9.15 -0.15
N LEU A 254 -10.74 -8.13 0.70
CA LEU A 254 -11.75 -7.80 1.70
C LEU A 254 -12.60 -6.64 1.21
N GLN A 255 -13.91 -6.78 1.35
CA GLN A 255 -14.87 -5.74 1.00
C GLN A 255 -15.85 -5.51 2.13
N ARG A 256 -16.13 -4.23 2.43
CA ARG A 256 -17.17 -3.88 3.40
C ARG A 256 -18.52 -4.12 2.74
N ARG A 257 -19.38 -4.94 3.36
CA ARG A 257 -20.76 -5.07 2.91
C ARG A 257 -21.40 -3.69 2.99
N GLY A 258 -21.96 -3.22 1.87
CA GLY A 258 -22.72 -1.97 1.84
C GLY A 258 -23.69 -1.97 3.01
N ALA A 259 -23.67 -0.92 3.83
CA ALA A 259 -24.68 -0.73 4.84
C ALA A 259 -26.02 -0.85 4.12
N GLN A 260 -26.86 -1.82 4.51
CA GLN A 260 -28.26 -1.75 4.14
C GLN A 260 -28.72 -0.37 4.64
N VAL A 261 -29.00 0.53 3.71
CA VAL A 261 -29.73 1.75 4.03
C VAL A 261 -31.05 1.26 4.58
N ASP A 262 -31.25 1.41 5.89
CA ASP A 262 -32.51 1.10 6.55
C ASP A 262 -33.63 1.82 5.78
N GLY A 263 -34.39 1.04 5.03
CA GLY A 263 -35.56 1.50 4.33
C GLY A 263 -36.62 1.89 5.35
N LYS A 264 -36.66 3.18 5.73
CA LYS A 264 -37.83 3.86 6.30
C LYS A 264 -37.54 5.35 6.49
N ASN A 265 -37.80 6.15 5.44
CA ASN A 265 -38.55 7.42 5.54
C ASN A 265 -38.60 8.10 4.17
N THR A 266 -39.53 7.67 3.31
CA THR A 266 -40.07 8.54 2.26
C THR A 266 -41.39 9.10 2.77
N VAL A 267 -41.32 10.32 3.27
CA VAL A 267 -42.48 11.17 3.55
C VAL A 267 -43.27 11.33 2.25
N ARG A 268 -44.52 10.87 2.26
CA ARG A 268 -45.51 11.15 1.21
C ARG A 268 -45.74 12.65 1.11
N SER A 269 -45.18 13.27 0.07
CA SER A 269 -45.67 14.54 -0.45
C SER A 269 -47.03 14.31 -1.14
N LYS A 270 -48.10 14.80 -0.52
CA LYS A 270 -49.43 14.91 -1.13
C LYS A 270 -49.40 16.10 -2.08
N LYS A 271 -49.63 15.84 -3.37
CA LYS A 271 -50.10 16.86 -4.33
C LYS A 271 -51.54 17.24 -3.97
N LYS A 272 -51.78 18.53 -3.76
CA LYS A 272 -52.97 19.27 -4.22
C LYS A 272 -52.50 20.65 -4.63
#